data_AF-A0A661L2N8-F1
#
_entry.id   AF-A0A661L2N8-F1
#
_cell.length_a   1.000
_cell.length_b   1.000
_cell.length_c   1.000
_cell.angle_alpha   90.00
_cell.angle_beta   90.00
_cell.angle_gamma   90.00
#
_symmetry.space_group_name_H-M   'P 1'
#
loop_
_entity.id
_entity.type
_entity.pdbx_description
1 polymer ?
#
loop_
_entity_poly.entity_id
_entity_poly.type
_entity_poly.pdbx_seq_one_letter_code
_entity_poly.pdbx_strand_id
1 'polypeptide(L)'
;MMNQIGDTGSPHPLLMFIKALEDARPGEKILVVSFGSGCDALMFEVTDRISELNGNKGLKTRLDRKCELTSYEKYVVFKGLGQADLGLRAEEDIWTRWSFLWRNRKTILGLVGSRCKVCGTPQYPPQRVCVNPGCGAIDKMEEYPFANKRGRIFNYTGDMLAASFDPPAIHGQIDFEGGGRYWFDFTDCSLGELKVGMPVRMSFRKRYYDDRRDIYGYFWKAVPKKEDE
;
A
#
# COMPACT_ATOMS: atom_id res chain seq x y z
N MET A 1 1.08 -10.46 23.43
CA MET A 1 0.95 -10.31 21.97
C MET A 1 -0.42 -10.75 21.49
N MET A 2 -0.92 -11.92 21.91
CA MET A 2 -2.27 -12.40 21.63
C MET A 2 -3.38 -11.35 21.92
N ASN A 3 -3.33 -10.69 23.08
CA ASN A 3 -4.31 -9.66 23.43
C ASN A 3 -4.26 -8.37 22.58
N GLN A 4 -3.22 -8.17 21.77
CA GLN A 4 -3.05 -6.96 20.94
C GLN A 4 -3.37 -7.19 19.47
N ILE A 5 -3.14 -8.40 18.93
CA ILE A 5 -3.35 -8.72 17.51
C ILE A 5 -4.25 -9.93 17.27
N GLY A 6 -4.68 -10.62 18.32
CA GLY A 6 -5.44 -11.85 18.23
C GLY A 6 -4.63 -13.03 17.67
N ASP A 7 -5.35 -14.07 17.26
CA ASP A 7 -4.79 -15.17 16.48
C ASP A 7 -4.66 -14.74 15.02
N THR A 8 -3.44 -14.75 14.50
CA THR A 8 -3.17 -14.40 13.10
C THR A 8 -3.06 -15.62 12.20
N GLY A 9 -3.25 -16.83 12.74
CA GLY A 9 -3.13 -18.11 12.04
C GLY A 9 -1.68 -18.46 11.70
N SER A 10 -1.45 -18.98 10.50
CA SER A 10 -0.12 -19.40 10.01
C SER A 10 1.03 -18.37 10.22
N PRO A 11 0.85 -17.04 10.06
CA PRO A 11 1.91 -16.07 10.31
C PRO A 11 2.18 -15.77 11.80
N HIS A 12 1.38 -16.26 12.75
CA HIS A 12 1.55 -15.95 14.19
C HIS A 12 2.96 -16.23 14.76
N PRO A 13 3.57 -17.41 14.57
CA PRO A 13 4.92 -17.68 15.05
C PRO A 13 5.96 -16.73 14.43
N LEU A 14 5.78 -16.30 13.18
CA LEU A 14 6.68 -15.34 12.54
C LEU A 14 6.54 -13.93 13.12
N LEU A 15 5.33 -13.51 13.48
CA LEU A 15 5.13 -12.24 14.20
C LEU A 15 5.77 -12.29 15.60
N MET A 16 5.66 -13.43 16.30
CA MET A 16 6.34 -13.64 17.58
C MET A 16 7.85 -13.58 17.42
N PHE A 17 8.37 -14.19 16.36
CA PHE A 17 9.80 -14.17 16.04
C PHE A 17 10.31 -12.75 15.78
N ILE A 18 9.59 -11.95 14.97
CA ILE A 18 9.94 -10.55 14.74
C ILE A 18 9.95 -9.77 16.05
N LYS A 19 8.94 -9.96 16.91
CA LYS A 19 8.88 -9.33 18.23
C LYS A 19 10.09 -9.69 19.09
N ALA A 20 10.49 -10.96 19.10
CA ALA A 20 11.66 -11.42 19.86
C ALA A 20 12.95 -10.79 19.32
N LEU A 21 13.11 -10.71 17.99
CA LEU A 21 14.27 -10.08 17.34
C LEU A 21 14.42 -8.59 17.69
N GLU A 22 13.32 -7.86 17.91
CA GLU A 22 13.38 -6.44 18.29
C GLU A 22 14.04 -6.20 19.66
N ASP A 23 13.97 -7.19 20.56
CA ASP A 23 14.51 -7.10 21.91
C ASP A 23 15.79 -7.91 22.10
N ALA A 24 16.22 -8.64 21.05
CA ALA A 24 17.31 -9.59 21.13
C ALA A 24 18.69 -8.96 20.98
N ARG A 25 19.69 -9.63 21.56
CA ARG A 25 21.11 -9.24 21.50
C ARG A 25 21.92 -10.26 20.70
N PRO A 26 23.07 -9.86 20.13
CA PRO A 26 23.95 -10.80 19.46
C PRO A 26 24.35 -11.99 20.35
N GLY A 27 24.35 -13.19 19.78
CA GLY A 27 24.63 -14.46 20.46
C GLY A 27 23.43 -15.09 21.17
N GLU A 28 22.30 -14.40 21.30
CA GLU A 28 21.08 -15.00 21.84
C GLU A 28 20.49 -16.04 20.87
N LYS A 29 19.92 -17.11 21.42
CA LYS A 29 19.28 -18.17 20.65
C LYS A 29 17.77 -18.05 20.76
N ILE A 30 17.09 -18.03 19.62
CA ILE A 30 15.64 -17.91 19.53
C ILE A 30 15.09 -19.18 18.90
N LEU A 31 14.25 -19.88 19.65
CA LEU A 31 13.48 -21.02 19.15
C LEU A 31 12.09 -20.56 18.71
N VAL A 32 11.81 -20.67 17.42
CA VAL A 32 10.48 -20.42 16.86
C VAL A 32 9.76 -21.75 16.76
N VAL A 33 8.65 -21.87 17.48
CA VAL A 33 7.79 -23.06 17.46
C VAL A 33 6.44 -22.69 16.86
N SER A 34 6.03 -23.43 15.83
CA SER A 34 4.70 -23.36 15.23
C SER A 34 3.95 -24.64 15.55
N PHE A 35 2.71 -24.52 16.03
CA PHE A 35 1.87 -25.66 16.36
C PHE A 35 0.51 -25.51 15.67
N GLY A 36 0.03 -26.59 15.03
CA GLY A 36 -1.20 -26.63 14.24
C GLY A 36 -1.56 -28.07 13.88
N SER A 37 -1.66 -28.42 12.59
CA SER A 37 -1.78 -29.82 12.12
C SER A 37 -0.46 -30.61 12.21
N GLY A 38 0.42 -30.23 13.13
CA GLY A 38 1.81 -30.66 13.26
C GLY A 38 2.59 -29.70 14.15
N CYS A 39 3.91 -29.92 14.25
CA CYS A 39 4.81 -29.04 14.98
C CYS A 39 6.07 -28.80 14.15
N ASP A 40 6.37 -27.54 13.89
CA ASP A 40 7.62 -27.10 13.28
C ASP A 40 8.42 -26.32 14.32
N ALA A 41 9.71 -26.65 14.45
CA ALA A 41 10.63 -25.96 15.35
C ALA A 41 11.87 -25.50 14.59
N LEU A 42 12.13 -24.20 14.61
CA LEU A 42 13.28 -23.56 13.96
C LEU A 42 14.12 -22.86 15.02
N MET A 43 15.42 -23.19 15.11
CA MET A 43 16.36 -22.53 16.01
C MET A 43 17.20 -21.52 15.24
N PHE A 44 17.28 -20.30 15.75
CA PHE A 44 18.09 -19.21 15.20
C PHE A 44 19.07 -18.69 16.24
N GLU A 45 20.24 -18.27 15.78
CA GLU A 45 21.19 -17.50 16.58
C GLU A 45 21.22 -16.06 16.05
N VAL A 46 21.11 -15.10 16.95
CA VAL A 46 21.08 -13.68 16.61
C VAL A 46 22.49 -13.21 16.32
N THR A 47 22.71 -12.70 15.10
CA THR A 47 24.03 -12.17 14.68
C THR A 47 24.20 -10.69 15.06
N ASP A 48 25.42 -10.18 15.00
CA ASP A 48 25.74 -8.76 15.23
C ASP A 48 24.98 -7.78 14.31
N ARG A 49 24.53 -8.25 13.14
CA ARG A 49 23.73 -7.46 12.19
C ARG A 49 22.37 -7.03 12.74
N ILE A 50 21.94 -7.57 13.88
CA ILE A 50 20.73 -7.09 14.55
C ILE A 50 20.83 -5.59 14.91
N SER A 51 22.04 -5.09 15.15
CA SER A 51 22.32 -3.67 15.41
C SER A 51 22.07 -2.76 14.20
N GLU A 52 22.05 -3.31 12.98
CA GLU A 52 21.75 -2.58 11.74
C GLU A 52 20.24 -2.44 11.49
N LEU A 53 19.40 -3.13 12.28
CA LEU A 53 17.95 -3.07 12.10
C LEU A 53 17.42 -1.67 12.42
N ASN A 54 16.75 -1.10 11.43
CA ASN A 54 16.06 0.17 11.61
C ASN A 54 14.77 -0.05 12.43
N GLY A 55 14.77 0.40 13.68
CA GLY A 55 13.64 0.26 14.61
C GLY A 55 12.31 0.77 14.07
N ASN A 56 12.30 1.73 13.14
CA ASN A 56 11.07 2.29 12.56
C ASN A 56 10.28 1.30 11.68
N LYS A 57 10.82 0.12 11.38
CA LYS A 57 10.14 -0.93 10.58
C LYS A 57 9.64 -2.10 11.42
N GLY A 58 9.86 -2.05 12.73
CA GLY A 58 9.54 -3.08 13.69
C GLY A 58 8.04 -3.37 13.84
N LEU A 59 7.74 -4.51 14.47
CA LEU A 59 6.39 -4.85 14.89
C LEU A 59 5.85 -3.83 15.90
N LYS A 60 6.66 -3.37 16.87
CA LYS A 60 6.23 -2.35 17.86
C LYS A 60 5.69 -1.09 17.18
N THR A 61 6.48 -0.49 16.28
CA THR A 61 6.06 0.69 15.53
C THR A 61 4.81 0.45 14.69
N ARG A 62 4.63 -0.75 14.12
CA ARG A 62 3.41 -1.10 13.38
C ARG A 62 2.19 -1.26 14.29
N LEU A 63 2.38 -1.79 15.50
CA LEU A 63 1.33 -1.92 16.51
C LEU A 63 0.90 -0.57 17.08
N ASP A 64 1.81 0.40 17.14
CA ASP A 64 1.50 1.78 17.56
C ASP A 64 0.71 2.52 16.48
N ARG A 65 0.97 2.20 15.20
CA ARG A 65 0.25 2.76 14.04
C ARG A 65 -1.07 2.05 13.71
N LYS A 66 -1.45 1.02 14.46
CA LYS A 66 -2.67 0.26 14.17
C LYS A 66 -3.91 1.16 14.28
N CYS A 67 -4.94 0.79 13.53
CA CYS A 67 -6.27 1.37 13.69
C CYS A 67 -7.19 0.26 14.25
N GLU A 68 -7.93 0.57 15.31
CA GLU A 68 -8.92 -0.36 15.85
C GLU A 68 -10.13 -0.43 14.94
N LEU A 69 -10.52 -1.65 14.56
CA LEU A 69 -11.74 -1.90 13.83
C LEU A 69 -12.88 -2.04 14.82
N THR A 70 -13.64 -0.97 15.03
CA THR A 70 -14.67 -0.89 16.07
C THR A 70 -16.00 -1.58 15.69
N SER A 71 -16.22 -1.86 14.41
CA SER A 71 -17.43 -2.54 13.92
C SER A 71 -17.14 -4.01 13.60
N TYR A 72 -17.88 -4.89 14.27
CA TYR A 72 -17.82 -6.33 14.02
C TYR A 72 -18.40 -6.67 12.64
N GLU A 73 -19.42 -5.94 12.19
CA GLU A 73 -20.05 -6.10 10.88
C GLU A 73 -19.04 -5.82 9.76
N LYS A 74 -18.28 -4.72 9.87
CA LYS A 74 -17.17 -4.43 8.93
C LYS A 74 -16.13 -5.54 8.94
N TYR A 75 -15.78 -6.09 10.11
CA TYR A 75 -14.87 -7.22 10.21
C TYR A 75 -15.38 -8.44 9.45
N VAL A 76 -16.63 -8.84 9.67
CA VAL A 76 -17.28 -9.98 9.00
C VAL A 76 -17.26 -9.80 7.48
N VAL A 77 -17.61 -8.60 6.99
CA VAL A 77 -17.57 -8.26 5.56
C VAL A 77 -16.14 -8.32 5.00
N PHE A 78 -15.16 -7.70 5.66
CA PHE A 78 -13.76 -7.71 5.20
C PHE A 78 -13.14 -9.10 5.15
N LYS A 79 -13.60 -10.01 6.03
CA LYS A 79 -13.20 -11.41 6.05
C LYS A 79 -13.93 -12.27 5.01
N GLY A 80 -14.88 -11.69 4.25
CA GLY A 80 -15.70 -12.42 3.29
C GLY A 80 -16.68 -13.40 3.95
N LEU A 81 -16.99 -13.19 5.23
CA LEU A 81 -17.91 -14.02 6.01
C LEU A 81 -19.36 -13.52 5.94
N GLY A 82 -19.57 -12.30 5.44
CA GLY A 82 -20.89 -11.69 5.24
C GLY A 82 -20.97 -10.94 3.91
N GLN A 83 -22.19 -10.62 3.51
CA GLN A 83 -22.47 -9.87 2.29
C GLN A 83 -22.57 -8.37 2.61
N ALA A 84 -21.94 -7.55 1.77
CA ALA A 84 -22.14 -6.10 1.78
C ALA A 84 -22.95 -5.69 0.56
N ASP A 85 -24.00 -4.91 0.77
CA ASP A 85 -24.68 -4.22 -0.31
C ASP A 85 -23.86 -2.97 -0.69
N LEU A 86 -23.19 -3.02 -1.83
CA LEU A 86 -22.39 -1.93 -2.38
C LEU A 86 -23.19 -1.03 -3.34
N GLY A 87 -24.50 -1.31 -3.51
CA GLY A 87 -25.41 -0.59 -4.38
C GLY A 87 -25.14 -0.76 -5.88
N LEU A 88 -25.95 -0.07 -6.68
CA LEU A 88 -25.97 -0.19 -8.15
C LEU A 88 -24.63 0.11 -8.84
N ARG A 89 -23.78 0.96 -8.24
CA ARG A 89 -22.46 1.29 -8.80
C ARG A 89 -21.46 0.13 -8.71
N ALA A 90 -21.73 -0.88 -7.90
CA ALA A 90 -20.90 -2.07 -7.79
C ALA A 90 -21.26 -3.15 -8.82
N GLU A 91 -22.35 -2.98 -9.59
CA GLU A 91 -22.78 -3.94 -10.61
C GLU A 91 -21.90 -3.91 -11.87
N GLU A 92 -21.09 -2.86 -12.03
CA GLU A 92 -20.14 -2.75 -13.15
C GLU A 92 -19.08 -3.87 -13.08
N ASP A 93 -18.91 -4.61 -14.18
CA ASP A 93 -17.88 -5.66 -14.27
C ASP A 93 -16.48 -5.03 -14.38
N ILE A 94 -15.72 -5.09 -13.28
CA ILE A 94 -14.33 -4.59 -13.20
C ILE A 94 -13.36 -5.66 -13.74
N TRP A 95 -13.39 -5.86 -15.05
CA TRP A 95 -12.63 -6.92 -15.69
C TRP A 95 -11.13 -6.59 -15.84
N THR A 96 -10.27 -7.45 -15.27
CA THR A 96 -8.83 -7.40 -15.51
C THR A 96 -8.47 -7.84 -16.93
N ARG A 97 -8.03 -6.89 -17.78
CA ARG A 97 -7.51 -7.20 -19.12
C ARG A 97 -6.05 -7.64 -19.06
N TRP A 98 -5.78 -8.95 -19.07
CA TRP A 98 -4.43 -9.53 -18.94
C TRP A 98 -3.39 -8.98 -19.92
N SER A 99 -3.71 -8.90 -21.21
CA SER A 99 -2.78 -8.41 -22.22
C SER A 99 -2.45 -6.92 -22.02
N PHE A 100 -3.41 -6.14 -21.54
CA PHE A 100 -3.20 -4.74 -21.18
C PHE A 100 -2.34 -4.61 -19.92
N LEU A 101 -2.62 -5.41 -18.88
CA LEU A 101 -1.82 -5.45 -17.66
C LEU A 101 -0.38 -5.85 -17.96
N TRP A 102 -0.16 -6.90 -18.76
CA TRP A 102 1.19 -7.36 -19.13
C TRP A 102 2.02 -6.29 -19.83
N ARG A 103 1.42 -5.59 -20.81
CA ARG A 103 2.07 -4.50 -21.55
C ARG A 103 2.38 -3.30 -20.66
N ASN A 104 1.49 -2.98 -19.73
CA ASN A 104 1.59 -1.81 -18.85
C ASN A 104 2.06 -2.16 -17.42
N ARG A 105 2.60 -3.35 -17.19
CA ARG A 105 2.93 -3.86 -15.85
C ARG A 105 3.89 -2.96 -15.08
N LYS A 106 4.83 -2.32 -15.77
CA LYS A 106 5.77 -1.37 -15.16
C LYS A 106 5.02 -0.16 -14.60
N THR A 107 4.07 0.38 -15.35
CA THR A 107 3.23 1.49 -14.92
C THR A 107 2.30 1.08 -13.79
N ILE A 108 1.56 -0.02 -13.96
CA ILE A 108 0.51 -0.43 -13.02
C ILE A 108 1.11 -1.00 -11.73
N LEU A 109 2.05 -1.94 -11.84
CA LEU A 109 2.61 -2.65 -10.69
C LEU A 109 3.87 -1.98 -10.14
N GLY A 110 4.67 -1.34 -10.99
CA GLY A 110 5.92 -0.67 -10.58
C GLY A 110 5.80 0.84 -10.31
N LEU A 111 4.63 1.45 -10.56
CA LEU A 111 4.44 2.91 -10.55
C LEU A 111 5.49 3.65 -11.39
N VAL A 112 5.79 3.10 -12.56
CA VAL A 112 6.79 3.66 -13.49
C VAL A 112 6.09 4.54 -14.53
N GLY A 113 6.43 5.83 -14.50
CA GLY A 113 6.07 6.80 -15.53
C GLY A 113 7.25 7.10 -16.44
N SER A 114 7.30 8.34 -16.95
CA SER A 114 8.34 8.80 -17.87
C SER A 114 8.96 10.12 -17.41
N ARG A 115 10.25 10.33 -17.68
CA ARG A 115 10.92 11.62 -17.57
C ARG A 115 11.42 12.07 -18.94
N CYS A 116 11.20 13.34 -19.28
CA CYS A 116 11.72 13.90 -20.51
C CYS A 116 13.25 14.06 -20.43
N LYS A 117 13.99 13.51 -21.41
CA LYS A 117 15.45 13.63 -21.49
C LYS A 117 15.92 15.04 -21.87
N VAL A 118 15.03 15.86 -22.44
CA VAL A 118 15.37 17.22 -22.90
C VAL A 118 15.22 18.24 -21.79
N CYS A 119 14.06 18.29 -21.13
CA CYS A 119 13.75 19.30 -20.11
C CYS A 119 13.67 18.73 -18.68
N GLY A 120 13.82 17.42 -18.50
CA GLY A 120 13.79 16.77 -17.19
C GLY A 120 12.39 16.58 -16.58
N THR A 121 11.30 17.04 -17.22
CA THR A 121 9.94 16.97 -16.65
C THR A 121 9.46 15.53 -16.44
N PRO A 122 9.22 15.10 -15.17
CA PRO A 122 8.63 13.79 -14.89
C PRO A 122 7.10 13.80 -15.03
N GLN A 123 6.56 12.67 -15.48
CA GLN A 123 5.16 12.52 -15.89
C GLN A 123 4.67 11.11 -15.54
N TYR A 124 3.46 11.03 -14.98
CA TYR A 124 2.77 9.77 -14.75
C TYR A 124 1.30 9.94 -15.14
N PRO A 125 0.70 9.02 -15.92
CA PRO A 125 1.28 7.81 -16.51
C PRO A 125 2.35 8.15 -17.58
N PRO A 126 3.15 7.18 -18.07
CA PRO A 126 4.18 7.45 -19.06
C PRO A 126 3.59 8.03 -20.35
N GLN A 127 4.20 9.09 -20.87
CA GLN A 127 3.78 9.78 -22.09
C GLN A 127 4.86 9.68 -23.17
N ARG A 128 4.46 9.71 -24.44
CA ARG A 128 5.41 9.83 -25.58
C ARG A 128 5.78 11.28 -25.87
N VAL A 129 4.86 12.20 -25.64
CA VAL A 129 5.04 13.64 -25.85
C VAL A 129 5.20 14.32 -24.50
N CYS A 130 6.16 15.23 -24.38
CA CYS A 130 6.38 15.96 -23.14
C CYS A 130 5.20 16.90 -22.85
N VAL A 131 4.56 16.73 -21.69
CA VAL A 131 3.48 17.64 -21.25
C VAL A 131 3.95 19.05 -20.89
N ASN A 132 5.27 19.28 -20.78
CA ASN A 132 5.79 20.63 -20.54
C ASN A 132 5.51 21.50 -21.77
N PRO A 133 4.70 22.58 -21.65
CA PRO A 133 4.32 23.42 -22.79
C PRO A 133 5.50 24.06 -23.52
N GLY A 134 6.61 24.32 -22.80
CA GLY A 134 7.82 24.89 -23.38
C GLY A 134 8.77 23.87 -24.03
N CYS A 135 8.45 22.58 -24.01
CA CYS A 135 9.32 21.53 -24.54
C CYS A 135 8.70 20.77 -25.72
N GLY A 136 7.54 20.14 -25.52
CA GLY A 136 6.86 19.35 -26.56
C GLY A 136 7.66 18.20 -27.16
N ALA A 137 8.81 17.80 -26.56
CA ALA A 137 9.66 16.76 -27.13
C ALA A 137 8.92 15.42 -27.26
N ILE A 138 9.08 14.78 -28.41
CA ILE A 138 8.42 13.51 -28.77
C ILE A 138 9.44 12.38 -28.71
N ASP A 139 9.07 11.26 -28.10
CA ASP A 139 9.85 10.01 -28.00
C ASP A 139 11.25 10.18 -27.36
N LYS A 140 11.49 11.31 -26.69
CA LYS A 140 12.72 11.59 -25.92
C LYS A 140 12.48 11.38 -24.43
N MET A 141 11.98 10.21 -24.07
CA MET A 141 11.58 9.85 -22.71
C MET A 141 12.43 8.72 -22.15
N GLU A 142 12.55 8.67 -20.83
CA GLU A 142 13.12 7.52 -20.09
C GLU A 142 12.19 7.09 -18.97
N GLU A 143 12.31 5.83 -18.55
CA GLU A 143 11.54 5.29 -17.42
C GLU A 143 11.88 6.05 -16.15
N TYR A 144 10.84 6.43 -15.40
CA TYR A 144 10.99 7.17 -14.15
C TYR A 144 10.11 6.55 -13.05
N PRO A 145 10.71 5.83 -12.08
CA PRO A 145 9.96 5.20 -10.99
C PRO A 145 9.46 6.21 -9.96
N PHE A 146 8.16 6.18 -9.66
CA PHE A 146 7.54 7.01 -8.63
C PHE A 146 7.29 6.28 -7.31
N ALA A 147 7.40 4.95 -7.28
CA ALA A 147 7.07 4.10 -6.13
C ALA A 147 7.68 4.54 -4.79
N ASN A 148 8.95 4.98 -4.80
CA ASN A 148 9.68 5.41 -3.60
C ASN A 148 9.75 6.94 -3.44
N LYS A 149 9.03 7.70 -4.27
CA LYS A 149 9.01 9.16 -4.20
C LYS A 149 7.98 9.62 -3.19
N ARG A 150 8.34 10.69 -2.48
CA ARG A 150 7.40 11.42 -1.63
C ARG A 150 6.49 12.26 -2.52
N GLY A 151 5.28 12.47 -2.05
CA GLY A 151 4.35 13.40 -2.66
C GLY A 151 3.64 14.25 -1.64
N ARG A 152 2.80 15.16 -2.12
CA ARG A 152 1.91 16.00 -1.33
C ARG A 152 0.51 15.96 -1.90
N ILE A 153 -0.49 16.05 -1.04
CA ILE A 153 -1.88 16.12 -1.46
C ILE A 153 -2.12 17.44 -2.18
N PHE A 154 -2.44 17.41 -3.47
CA PHE A 154 -2.86 18.60 -4.21
C PHE A 154 -4.35 18.91 -3.95
N ASN A 155 -5.19 17.88 -4.03
CA ASN A 155 -6.59 17.93 -3.64
C ASN A 155 -7.06 16.53 -3.20
N TYR A 156 -8.19 16.46 -2.50
CA TYR A 156 -8.82 15.21 -2.10
C TYR A 156 -10.33 15.40 -1.95
N THR A 157 -11.06 14.30 -1.97
CA THR A 157 -12.49 14.25 -1.69
C THR A 157 -12.85 12.89 -1.08
N GLY A 158 -14.00 12.84 -0.39
CA GLY A 158 -14.62 11.61 0.08
C GLY A 158 -15.93 11.38 -0.65
N ASP A 159 -16.03 10.26 -1.37
CA ASP A 159 -17.22 9.88 -2.13
C ASP A 159 -18.03 8.84 -1.34
N MET A 160 -19.24 9.22 -0.92
CA MET A 160 -20.19 8.33 -0.23
C MET A 160 -20.99 7.43 -1.17
N LEU A 161 -20.97 7.72 -2.47
CA LEU A 161 -21.74 7.03 -3.48
C LEU A 161 -20.92 5.97 -4.23
N ALA A 162 -19.60 6.15 -4.30
CA ALA A 162 -18.70 5.16 -4.87
C ALA A 162 -18.76 3.83 -4.10
N ALA A 163 -18.79 2.73 -4.84
CA ALA A 163 -18.77 1.38 -4.26
C ALA A 163 -17.49 1.18 -3.45
N SER A 164 -17.62 1.07 -2.12
CA SER A 164 -16.52 0.85 -1.19
C SER A 164 -17.00 0.03 -0.02
N PHE A 165 -16.20 -0.95 0.39
CA PHE A 165 -16.43 -1.69 1.63
C PHE A 165 -16.16 -0.82 2.88
N ASP A 166 -15.47 0.30 2.72
CA ASP A 166 -15.18 1.26 3.79
C ASP A 166 -15.52 2.68 3.30
N PRO A 167 -16.80 3.09 3.33
CA PRO A 167 -17.21 4.42 2.90
C PRO A 167 -16.81 5.50 3.92
N PRO A 168 -16.50 6.74 3.48
CA PRO A 168 -16.42 7.19 2.09
C PRO A 168 -15.20 6.61 1.35
N ALA A 169 -15.32 6.43 0.02
CA ALA A 169 -14.16 6.19 -0.83
C ALA A 169 -13.33 7.48 -0.93
N ILE A 170 -12.14 7.48 -0.34
CA ILE A 170 -11.28 8.66 -0.29
C ILE A 170 -10.27 8.62 -1.43
N HIS A 171 -10.23 9.66 -2.26
CA HIS A 171 -9.31 9.76 -3.38
C HIS A 171 -8.92 11.20 -3.70
N GLY A 172 -7.85 11.41 -4.46
CA GLY A 172 -7.37 12.75 -4.80
C GLY A 172 -6.11 12.78 -5.63
N GLN A 173 -5.69 13.98 -6.01
CA GLN A 173 -4.48 14.19 -6.80
C GLN A 173 -3.27 14.38 -5.89
N ILE A 174 -2.18 13.69 -6.22
CA ILE A 174 -0.90 13.78 -5.53
C ILE A 174 0.14 14.43 -6.45
N ASP A 175 0.80 15.45 -5.93
CA ASP A 175 2.00 16.04 -6.52
C ASP A 175 3.24 15.35 -6.00
N PHE A 176 4.08 14.80 -6.89
CA PHE A 176 5.33 14.18 -6.50
C PHE A 176 6.47 15.19 -6.36
N GLU A 177 7.37 14.95 -5.40
CA GLU A 177 8.63 15.68 -5.33
C GLU A 177 9.45 15.47 -6.61
N GLY A 178 9.88 16.57 -7.23
CA GLY A 178 10.54 16.59 -8.53
C GLY A 178 9.60 16.65 -9.74
N GLY A 179 8.28 16.64 -9.52
CA GLY A 179 7.26 16.80 -10.56
C GLY A 179 6.56 15.51 -10.95
N GLY A 180 5.43 15.67 -11.64
CA GLY A 180 4.46 14.62 -11.92
C GLY A 180 3.27 14.68 -10.97
N ARG A 181 2.07 14.46 -11.51
CA ARG A 181 0.81 14.49 -10.77
C ARG A 181 -0.08 13.36 -11.22
N TYR A 182 -0.72 12.68 -10.28
CA TYR A 182 -1.72 11.67 -10.63
C TYR A 182 -2.77 11.48 -9.54
N TRP A 183 -3.91 10.92 -9.93
CA TRP A 183 -5.02 10.59 -9.06
C TRP A 183 -4.81 9.23 -8.37
N PHE A 184 -4.99 9.18 -7.05
CA PHE A 184 -4.86 7.95 -6.27
C PHE A 184 -5.97 7.85 -5.22
N ASP A 185 -6.38 6.62 -4.91
CA ASP A 185 -7.11 6.33 -3.69
C ASP A 185 -6.19 6.54 -2.48
N PHE A 186 -6.75 7.02 -1.38
CA PHE A 186 -6.07 7.08 -0.09
C PHE A 186 -6.30 5.80 0.73
N THR A 187 -5.40 5.52 1.66
CA THR A 187 -5.52 4.42 2.62
C THR A 187 -4.77 4.76 3.90
N ASP A 188 -5.07 4.04 4.99
CA ASP A 188 -4.51 4.25 6.32
C ASP A 188 -4.81 5.65 6.91
N CYS A 189 -5.96 6.24 6.58
CA CYS A 189 -6.40 7.55 7.07
C CYS A 189 -7.93 7.65 7.08
N SER A 190 -8.46 8.56 7.90
CA SER A 190 -9.85 9.02 7.79
C SER A 190 -9.95 10.32 6.98
N LEU A 191 -11.15 10.65 6.47
CA LEU A 191 -11.35 11.87 5.66
C LEU A 191 -11.01 13.15 6.44
N GLY A 192 -11.32 13.19 7.75
CA GLY A 192 -11.06 14.34 8.61
C GLY A 192 -9.59 14.56 8.94
N GLU A 193 -8.73 13.55 8.75
CA GLU A 193 -7.28 13.67 8.94
C GLU A 193 -6.58 14.32 7.75
N LEU A 194 -7.19 14.28 6.56
CA LEU A 194 -6.56 14.78 5.35
C LEU A 194 -6.54 16.30 5.29
N LYS A 195 -5.45 16.85 4.75
CA LYS A 195 -5.28 18.28 4.46
C LYS A 195 -4.53 18.45 3.15
N VAL A 196 -4.87 19.50 2.39
CA VAL A 196 -4.07 19.90 1.21
C VAL A 196 -2.64 20.23 1.64
N GLY A 197 -1.66 19.79 0.86
CA GLY A 197 -0.23 19.96 1.12
C GLY A 197 0.40 18.90 2.04
N MET A 198 -0.42 18.06 2.70
CA MET A 198 0.06 17.01 3.59
C MET A 198 0.99 16.03 2.84
N PRO A 199 2.14 15.66 3.42
CA PRO A 199 3.04 14.69 2.81
C PRO A 199 2.41 13.31 2.74
N VAL A 200 2.64 12.61 1.63
CA VAL A 200 2.20 11.23 1.41
C VAL A 200 3.36 10.36 0.94
N ARG A 201 3.24 9.06 1.17
CA ARG A 201 4.04 8.00 0.55
C ARG A 201 3.14 7.05 -0.24
N MET A 202 3.69 6.37 -1.22
CA MET A 202 2.94 5.38 -1.98
C MET A 202 2.98 4.01 -1.28
N SER A 203 1.88 3.27 -1.34
CA SER A 203 1.77 1.90 -0.84
C SER A 203 1.12 1.03 -1.90
N PHE A 204 1.76 -0.09 -2.23
CA PHE A 204 1.17 -1.11 -3.10
C PHE A 204 0.09 -1.89 -2.33
N ARG A 205 -1.12 -1.97 -2.88
CA ARG A 205 -2.30 -2.55 -2.21
C ARG A 205 -3.13 -3.37 -3.18
N LYS A 206 -3.89 -4.33 -2.64
CA LYS A 206 -5.01 -4.94 -3.35
C LYS A 206 -6.05 -3.83 -3.61
N ARG A 207 -6.38 -3.59 -4.87
CA ARG A 207 -7.38 -2.62 -5.30
C ARG A 207 -8.75 -3.27 -5.41
N TYR A 208 -8.83 -4.47 -5.99
CA TYR A 208 -10.07 -5.23 -6.14
C TYR A 208 -9.78 -6.74 -6.24
N TYR A 209 -10.84 -7.53 -6.18
CA TYR A 209 -10.86 -8.95 -6.49
C TYR A 209 -11.97 -9.19 -7.51
N ASP A 210 -11.61 -9.75 -8.66
CA ASP A 210 -12.53 -10.20 -9.72
C ASP A 210 -12.93 -11.64 -9.39
N ASP A 211 -14.09 -11.78 -8.75
CA ASP A 211 -14.62 -13.05 -8.25
C ASP A 211 -14.98 -14.03 -9.38
N ARG A 212 -15.48 -13.51 -10.51
CA ARG A 212 -15.85 -14.29 -11.70
C ARG A 212 -14.67 -14.99 -12.33
N ARG A 213 -13.47 -14.40 -12.22
CA ARG A 213 -12.25 -14.88 -12.89
C ARG A 213 -11.15 -15.29 -11.93
N ASP A 214 -11.39 -15.17 -10.62
CA ASP A 214 -10.44 -15.42 -9.54
C ASP A 214 -9.12 -14.63 -9.70
N ILE A 215 -9.24 -13.30 -9.87
CA ILE A 215 -8.08 -12.43 -10.12
C ILE A 215 -8.00 -11.32 -9.07
N TYR A 216 -6.82 -11.17 -8.48
CA TYR A 216 -6.52 -10.04 -7.59
C TYR A 216 -5.89 -8.89 -8.38
N GLY A 217 -6.60 -7.76 -8.43
CA GLY A 217 -6.10 -6.52 -8.99
C GLY A 217 -5.33 -5.74 -7.93
N TYR A 218 -4.08 -5.39 -8.23
CA TYR A 218 -3.25 -4.56 -7.35
C TYR A 218 -2.93 -3.22 -7.99
N PHE A 219 -2.87 -2.19 -7.16
CA PHE A 219 -2.45 -0.86 -7.56
C PHE A 219 -1.90 -0.06 -6.37
N TRP A 220 -1.31 1.09 -6.67
CA TRP A 220 -0.75 1.97 -5.66
C TRP A 220 -1.82 2.87 -5.06
N LYS A 221 -1.76 3.07 -3.74
CA LYS A 221 -2.57 4.02 -2.97
C LYS A 221 -1.67 5.02 -2.25
N ALA A 222 -2.19 6.21 -1.99
CA ALA A 222 -1.51 7.23 -1.21
C ALA A 222 -1.75 6.99 0.29
N VAL A 223 -0.66 6.97 1.07
CA VAL A 223 -0.71 6.91 2.53
C VAL A 223 -0.22 8.25 3.07
N PRO A 224 -1.09 9.04 3.73
CA PRO A 224 -0.68 10.25 4.42
C PRO A 224 0.32 9.95 5.52
N LYS A 225 1.32 10.82 5.65
CA LYS A 225 2.29 10.76 6.74
C LYS A 225 1.73 11.60 7.88
N LYS A 226 1.45 10.98 9.04
CA LYS A 226 1.02 11.68 10.25
C LYS A 226 2.16 12.61 10.73
N GLU A 227 1.82 13.75 11.34
CA GLU A 227 2.75 14.84 11.68
C GLU A 227 3.91 14.40 12.62
N ASP A 228 3.81 13.24 13.27
CA ASP A 228 4.83 12.67 14.17
C ASP A 228 5.80 11.66 13.51
N GLU A 229 5.85 11.58 12.17
CA GLU A 229 6.79 10.72 11.42
C GLU A 229 7.77 11.51 10.55
#